data_AF-A0A6S7H004-F1
#
_entry.id   AF-A0A6S7H004-F1
#
_cell.length_a   1.000
_cell.length_b   1.000
_cell.length_c   1.000
_cell.angle_alpha   90.00
_cell.angle_beta   90.00
_cell.angle_gamma   90.00
#
_symmetry.space_group_name_H-M   'P 1'
#
loop_
_entity.id
_entity.type
_entity.pdbx_description
1 polymer ?
#
loop_
_entity_poly.entity_id
_entity_poly.type
_entity_poly.pdbx_seq_one_letter_code
_entity_poly.pdbx_strand_id
1 'polypeptide(L)'
;MTETISACDRYPLHRAVFEGNLRKVSSLLRDHDIGQKDCHGNTPLHLAIMLGHKECVFLLLEKNAPVKVKNEAGWSPLAEAISWGSRSIVKAVLRKMKEQNQHNVDKSRPELIEALRGLGDFYVELKWDFSSWIPLVSRILPSDTCKIYKKGCCIR
;
A
#
# COMPACT_ATOMS: atom_id res chain seq x y z
N MET A 1 44.00 6.56 0.25
CA MET A 1 43.41 5.62 -0.72
C MET A 1 42.04 5.22 -0.18
N THR A 2 41.04 6.07 -0.36
CA THR A 2 39.65 5.77 0.03
C THR A 2 39.04 4.98 -1.11
N GLU A 3 38.89 3.67 -0.93
CA GLU A 3 38.08 2.83 -1.80
C GLU A 3 36.70 3.48 -1.93
N THR A 4 36.40 3.98 -3.12
CA THR A 4 35.05 4.37 -3.48
C THR A 4 34.23 3.10 -3.47
N ILE A 5 33.61 2.77 -2.34
CA ILE A 5 32.56 1.76 -2.26
C ILE A 5 31.56 2.16 -3.34
N SER A 6 31.53 1.39 -4.43
CA SER A 6 30.61 1.63 -5.53
C SER A 6 29.22 1.74 -4.92
N ALA A 7 28.43 2.74 -5.32
CA ALA A 7 27.05 2.89 -4.84
C ALA A 7 26.23 1.59 -4.99
N CYS A 8 26.69 0.69 -5.87
CA CYS A 8 26.17 -0.64 -6.15
C CYS A 8 26.42 -1.69 -5.05
N ASP A 9 27.46 -1.58 -4.21
CA ASP A 9 27.75 -2.56 -3.13
C ASP A 9 26.88 -2.33 -1.88
N ARG A 10 26.21 -1.17 -1.79
CA ARG A 10 25.33 -0.83 -0.67
C ARG A 10 23.98 -1.57 -0.71
N TYR A 11 23.59 -2.10 -1.87
CA TYR A 11 22.26 -2.68 -2.10
C TYR A 11 22.34 -4.09 -2.71
N PRO A 12 22.80 -5.10 -1.94
CA PRO A 12 23.03 -6.44 -2.45
C PRO A 12 21.75 -7.13 -2.95
N LEU A 13 20.60 -6.84 -2.33
CA LEU A 13 19.30 -7.39 -2.73
C LEU A 13 18.83 -6.82 -4.08
N HIS A 14 18.95 -5.51 -4.28
CA HIS A 14 18.63 -4.85 -5.56
C HIS A 14 19.51 -5.39 -6.69
N ARG A 15 20.81 -5.58 -6.45
CA ARG A 15 21.72 -6.18 -7.43
C ARG A 15 21.33 -7.62 -7.77
N ALA A 16 20.98 -8.44 -6.78
CA ALA A 16 20.54 -9.81 -7.02
C ALA A 16 19.25 -9.88 -7.85
N VAL A 17 18.33 -8.93 -7.65
CA VAL A 17 17.13 -8.77 -8.47
C VAL A 17 17.49 -8.29 -9.88
N PHE A 18 18.41 -7.34 -10.02
CA PHE A 18 18.88 -6.86 -11.31
C PHE A 18 19.55 -7.96 -12.15
N GLU A 19 20.31 -8.84 -11.50
CA GLU A 19 20.92 -10.03 -12.10
C GLU A 19 19.88 -11.15 -12.40
N GLY A 20 18.63 -11.01 -11.94
CA GLY A 20 17.59 -12.05 -12.07
C GLY A 20 17.90 -13.34 -11.29
N ASN A 21 18.87 -13.32 -10.37
CA ASN A 21 19.33 -14.52 -9.68
C ASN A 21 18.46 -14.84 -8.47
N LEU A 22 17.40 -15.62 -8.70
CA LEU A 22 16.39 -15.95 -7.70
C LEU A 22 16.95 -16.66 -6.46
N ARG A 23 17.98 -17.50 -6.62
CA ARG A 23 18.63 -18.18 -5.49
C ARG A 23 19.32 -17.18 -4.57
N LYS A 24 20.03 -16.22 -5.15
CA LYS A 24 20.70 -15.14 -4.42
C LYS A 24 19.69 -14.23 -3.73
N VAL A 25 18.59 -13.87 -4.42
CA VAL A 25 17.47 -13.12 -3.82
C VAL A 25 16.91 -13.87 -2.61
N SER A 26 16.57 -15.16 -2.76
CA SER A 26 16.01 -15.98 -1.66
C SER A 26 16.96 -16.09 -0.45
N SER A 27 18.27 -16.21 -0.70
CA SER A 27 19.27 -16.23 0.37
C SER A 27 19.35 -14.88 1.09
N LEU A 28 19.42 -13.78 0.34
CA LEU A 28 19.57 -12.43 0.90
C LEU A 28 18.34 -11.96 1.67
N LEU A 29 17.14 -12.41 1.27
CA LEU A 29 15.88 -12.08 1.95
C LEU A 29 15.78 -12.59 3.39
N ARG A 30 16.69 -13.48 3.82
CA ARG A 30 16.75 -13.92 5.23
C ARG A 30 17.39 -12.89 6.14
N ASP A 31 18.39 -12.19 5.63
CA ASP A 31 19.27 -11.33 6.42
C ASP A 31 19.07 -9.83 6.12
N HIS A 32 18.40 -9.49 5.02
CA HIS A 32 18.23 -8.12 4.54
C HIS A 32 16.76 -7.67 4.58
N ASP A 33 16.57 -6.36 4.78
CA ASP A 33 15.25 -5.74 4.72
C ASP A 33 14.71 -5.69 3.28
N ILE A 34 13.56 -6.34 3.07
CA ILE A 34 12.84 -6.38 1.79
C ILE A 34 12.27 -5.02 1.38
N GLY A 35 12.11 -4.10 2.34
CA GLY A 35 11.61 -2.75 2.15
C GLY A 35 12.69 -1.70 1.87
N GLN A 36 13.97 -2.09 1.88
CA GLN A 36 15.09 -1.16 1.68
C GLN A 36 14.97 -0.45 0.33
N LYS A 37 15.21 0.86 0.33
CA LYS A 37 15.22 1.68 -0.89
C LYS A 37 16.64 1.90 -1.40
N ASP A 38 16.82 1.85 -2.71
CA ASP A 38 18.06 2.25 -3.38
C ASP A 38 18.20 3.78 -3.47
N CYS A 39 19.24 4.24 -4.17
CA CYS A 39 19.51 5.67 -4.40
C CYS A 39 18.47 6.40 -5.26
N HIS A 40 17.47 5.70 -5.81
CA HIS A 40 16.35 6.26 -6.57
C HIS A 40 15.02 6.08 -5.82
N GLY A 41 15.08 5.65 -4.55
CA GLY A 41 13.92 5.33 -3.75
C GLY A 41 13.21 4.03 -4.15
N ASN A 42 13.76 3.23 -5.06
CA ASN A 42 13.16 1.99 -5.51
C ASN A 42 13.39 0.89 -4.49
N THR A 43 12.34 0.14 -4.18
CA THR A 43 12.46 -1.13 -3.45
C THR A 43 12.85 -2.24 -4.43
N PRO A 44 13.35 -3.40 -3.95
CA PRO A 44 13.64 -4.55 -4.80
C PRO A 44 12.43 -4.99 -5.64
N LEU A 45 11.21 -4.77 -5.13
CA LEU A 45 9.97 -5.07 -5.86
C LEU A 45 9.74 -4.13 -7.05
N HIS A 46 10.09 -2.84 -6.96
CA HIS A 46 10.03 -1.93 -8.11
C HIS A 46 10.94 -2.45 -9.23
N LEU A 47 12.20 -2.77 -8.91
CA LEU A 47 13.16 -3.28 -9.88
C LEU A 47 12.70 -4.59 -10.52
N ALA A 48 12.23 -5.55 -9.71
CA ALA A 48 11.75 -6.84 -10.22
C ALA A 48 10.60 -6.69 -11.22
N ILE A 49 9.72 -5.71 -10.99
CA ILE A 49 8.59 -5.40 -11.87
C ILE A 49 9.05 -4.69 -13.14
N MET A 50 9.88 -3.65 -13.02
CA MET A 50 10.42 -2.89 -14.16
C MET A 50 11.23 -3.78 -15.11
N LEU A 51 12.01 -4.71 -14.56
CA LEU A 51 12.82 -5.66 -15.33
C LEU A 51 12.01 -6.87 -15.83
N GLY A 52 10.75 -7.01 -15.41
CA GLY A 52 9.89 -8.12 -15.83
C GLY A 52 10.26 -9.49 -15.25
N HIS A 53 11.08 -9.55 -14.20
CA HIS A 53 11.50 -10.79 -13.54
C HIS A 53 10.37 -11.36 -12.66
N LYS A 54 9.39 -11.99 -13.30
CA LYS A 54 8.16 -12.53 -12.70
C LYS A 54 8.42 -13.37 -11.45
N GLU A 55 9.39 -14.26 -11.50
CA GLU A 55 9.69 -15.19 -10.43
C GLU A 55 10.26 -14.46 -9.21
N CYS A 56 11.08 -13.42 -9.42
CA CYS A 56 11.54 -12.54 -8.35
C CYS A 56 10.38 -11.74 -7.75
N VAL A 57 9.46 -11.24 -8.58
CA VAL A 57 8.25 -10.54 -8.10
C VAL A 57 7.42 -11.43 -7.19
N PHE A 58 7.13 -12.67 -7.61
CA PHE A 58 6.33 -13.60 -6.80
C PHE A 58 7.01 -13.95 -5.48
N LEU A 59 8.33 -14.21 -5.50
CA LEU A 59 9.10 -14.47 -4.29
C LEU A 59 9.06 -13.29 -3.30
N LEU A 60 9.26 -12.06 -3.80
CA LEU A 60 9.23 -10.86 -2.97
C LEU A 60 7.84 -10.63 -2.36
N LEU A 61 6.76 -10.83 -3.15
CA LEU A 61 5.39 -10.71 -2.65
C LEU A 61 5.06 -11.78 -1.61
N GLU A 62 5.55 -13.02 -1.77
CA GLU A 62 5.40 -14.10 -0.80
C GLU A 62 6.06 -13.75 0.53
N LYS A 63 7.22 -13.09 0.50
CA LYS A 63 7.92 -12.56 1.68
C LYS A 63 7.36 -11.23 2.19
N ASN A 64 6.13 -10.88 1.83
CA ASN A 64 5.43 -9.68 2.27
C ASN A 64 6.12 -8.36 1.92
N ALA A 65 6.80 -8.28 0.76
CA ALA A 65 7.34 -7.01 0.26
C ALA A 65 6.27 -5.90 0.27
N PRO A 66 6.62 -4.68 0.69
CA PRO A 66 5.63 -3.62 0.85
C PRO A 66 5.21 -3.06 -0.52
N VAL A 67 3.90 -3.10 -0.80
CA VAL A 67 3.36 -2.76 -2.14
C VAL A 67 2.79 -1.34 -2.26
N LYS A 68 2.64 -0.63 -1.14
CA LYS A 68 2.13 0.77 -1.09
C LYS A 68 3.25 1.82 -1.09
N VAL A 69 4.51 1.40 -1.04
CA VAL A 69 5.67 2.31 -0.97
C VAL A 69 5.79 3.07 -2.28
N LYS A 70 6.20 4.33 -2.23
CA LYS A 70 6.52 5.12 -3.42
C LYS A 70 8.03 5.30 -3.56
N ASN A 71 8.53 5.23 -4.79
CA ASN A 71 9.89 5.65 -5.13
C ASN A 71 10.00 7.19 -5.20
N GLU A 72 11.19 7.71 -5.51
CA GLU A 72 11.42 9.17 -5.58
C GLU A 72 10.62 9.84 -6.70
N ALA A 73 10.32 9.10 -7.77
CA ALA A 73 9.44 9.55 -8.84
C ALA A 73 7.94 9.47 -8.49
N GLY A 74 7.58 9.03 -7.28
CA GLY A 74 6.20 8.96 -6.79
C GLY A 74 5.41 7.72 -7.25
N TRP A 75 6.06 6.80 -7.96
CA TRP A 75 5.45 5.56 -8.44
C TRP A 75 5.45 4.51 -7.34
N SER A 76 4.34 3.77 -7.24
CA SER A 76 4.25 2.59 -6.38
C SER A 76 4.54 1.32 -7.19
N PRO A 77 4.88 0.19 -6.56
CA PRO A 77 5.04 -1.09 -7.26
C PRO A 77 3.82 -1.47 -8.08
N LEU A 78 2.62 -1.11 -7.62
CA LEU A 78 1.39 -1.33 -8.39
C LEU A 78 1.34 -0.45 -9.65
N ALA A 79 1.72 0.82 -9.54
CA ALA A 79 1.74 1.73 -10.67
C ALA A 79 2.79 1.28 -11.71
N GLU A 80 3.97 0.86 -11.25
CA GLU A 80 4.99 0.23 -12.12
C GLU A 80 4.47 -1.05 -12.79
N ALA A 81 3.74 -1.89 -12.05
CA ALA A 81 3.15 -3.12 -12.60
C ALA A 81 2.09 -2.85 -13.67
N ILE A 82 1.37 -1.74 -13.57
CA ILE A 82 0.39 -1.34 -14.58
C ILE A 82 1.11 -0.82 -15.84
N SER A 83 2.18 -0.05 -15.67
CA SER A 83 2.96 0.52 -16.76
C SER A 83 3.78 -0.53 -17.52
N TRP A 84 4.46 -1.43 -16.80
CA TRP A 84 5.46 -2.36 -17.35
C TRP A 84 5.10 -3.84 -17.18
N GLY A 85 4.26 -4.16 -16.20
CA GLY A 85 4.01 -5.53 -15.76
C GLY A 85 2.96 -6.28 -16.61
N SER A 86 2.94 -7.60 -16.44
CA SER A 86 1.91 -8.45 -17.02
C SER A 86 0.65 -8.46 -16.17
N ARG A 87 -0.48 -8.82 -16.78
CA ARG A 87 -1.78 -8.98 -16.10
C ARG A 87 -1.72 -9.90 -14.88
N SER A 88 -0.82 -10.90 -14.90
CA SER A 88 -0.53 -11.78 -13.77
C SER A 88 0.15 -11.06 -12.60
N ILE A 89 1.17 -10.23 -12.87
CA ILE A 89 1.87 -9.43 -11.86
C ILE A 89 0.90 -8.44 -11.22
N VAL A 90 0.13 -7.71 -12.04
CA VAL A 90 -0.86 -6.73 -11.54
C VAL A 90 -1.85 -7.39 -10.57
N LYS A 91 -2.41 -8.55 -10.95
CA LYS A 91 -3.31 -9.31 -10.08
C LYS A 91 -2.64 -9.73 -8.77
N ALA A 92 -1.39 -10.19 -8.83
CA ALA A 92 -0.65 -10.63 -7.66
C ALA A 92 -0.37 -9.47 -6.69
N VAL A 93 0.08 -8.32 -7.20
CA VAL A 93 0.33 -7.11 -6.40
C VAL A 93 -0.97 -6.60 -5.77
N LEU A 94 -2.08 -6.55 -6.52
CA LEU A 94 -3.39 -6.12 -6.00
C LEU A 94 -3.90 -7.04 -4.88
N ARG A 95 -3.77 -8.36 -5.05
CA ARG A 95 -4.13 -9.33 -4.02
C ARG A 95 -3.30 -9.07 -2.75
N LYS A 96 -1.98 -8.92 -2.90
CA LYS A 96 -1.08 -8.65 -1.78
C LYS A 96 -1.40 -7.31 -1.09
N MET A 97 -1.74 -6.29 -1.85
CA MET A 97 -2.16 -4.99 -1.33
C MET A 97 -3.42 -5.10 -0.47
N LYS A 98 -4.42 -5.87 -0.93
CA LYS A 98 -5.64 -6.11 -0.17
C LYS A 98 -5.34 -6.86 1.13
N GLU A 99 -4.52 -7.91 1.08
CA GLU A 99 -4.09 -8.67 2.26
C GLU A 99 -3.37 -7.77 3.30
N GLN A 100 -2.39 -6.98 2.86
CA GLN A 100 -1.65 -6.05 3.73
C GLN A 100 -2.57 -4.99 4.34
N ASN A 101 -3.55 -4.50 3.56
CA ASN A 101 -4.52 -3.53 4.05
C ASN A 101 -5.45 -4.13 5.10
N GLN A 102 -5.99 -5.32 4.85
CA GLN A 102 -6.84 -6.02 5.81
C GLN A 102 -6.09 -6.29 7.12
N HIS A 103 -4.84 -6.77 7.03
CA HIS A 103 -4.02 -7.00 8.22
C HIS A 103 -3.75 -5.71 9.01
N ASN A 104 -3.53 -4.58 8.34
CA ASN A 104 -3.36 -3.29 9.00
C ASN A 104 -4.65 -2.82 9.71
N VAL A 105 -5.80 -2.97 9.05
CA VAL A 105 -7.10 -2.65 9.65
C VAL A 105 -7.37 -3.56 10.84
N ASP A 106 -7.11 -4.86 10.72
CA ASP A 106 -7.29 -5.83 11.81
C ASP A 106 -6.40 -5.51 13.00
N LYS A 107 -5.16 -5.09 12.76
CA LYS A 107 -4.23 -4.63 13.80
C LYS A 107 -4.72 -3.36 14.51
N SER A 108 -5.30 -2.41 13.77
CA SER A 108 -5.77 -1.12 14.32
C SER A 108 -7.20 -1.18 14.88
N ARG A 109 -7.93 -2.25 14.57
CA ARG A 109 -9.31 -2.50 15.02
C ARG A 109 -9.51 -2.41 16.54
N PRO A 110 -8.67 -3.00 17.41
CA PRO A 110 -8.88 -2.91 18.85
C PRO A 110 -8.78 -1.47 19.37
N GLU A 111 -7.76 -0.71 18.95
CA GLU A 111 -7.59 0.70 19.32
C GLU A 111 -8.78 1.55 18.83
N LEU A 112 -9.26 1.29 17.61
CA LEU A 112 -10.44 1.97 17.08
C LEU A 112 -11.70 1.66 17.91
N ILE A 113 -11.88 0.41 18.31
CA ILE A 113 -13.01 0.00 19.17
C ILE A 113 -12.93 0.68 20.53
N GLU A 114 -11.73 0.76 21.12
CA GLU A 114 -11.51 1.43 22.41
C GLU A 114 -11.77 2.94 22.30
N ALA A 115 -11.23 3.60 21.28
CA ALA A 115 -11.48 5.01 21.02
C ALA A 115 -12.98 5.28 20.80
N LEU A 116 -13.68 4.42 20.05
CA LEU A 116 -15.12 4.52 19.88
C LEU A 116 -15.86 4.36 21.21
N ARG A 117 -15.46 3.44 22.09
CA ARG A 117 -16.04 3.32 23.42
C ARG A 117 -15.79 4.57 24.27
N GLY A 118 -14.58 5.13 24.20
CA GLY A 118 -14.20 6.36 24.92
C GLY A 118 -14.95 7.61 24.48
N LEU A 119 -15.36 7.70 23.20
CA LEU A 119 -16.11 8.84 22.68
C LEU A 119 -17.53 8.99 23.25
N GLY A 120 -18.05 7.98 23.95
CA GLY A 120 -19.42 7.97 24.45
C GLY A 120 -20.48 7.86 23.33
N ASP A 121 -21.75 7.74 23.72
CA ASP A 121 -22.86 7.73 22.76
C ASP A 121 -23.19 9.16 22.35
N PHE A 122 -23.32 9.41 21.05
CA PHE A 122 -23.62 10.74 20.54
C PHE A 122 -24.60 10.70 19.38
N TYR A 123 -25.25 11.83 19.19
CA TYR A 123 -26.15 12.10 18.09
C TYR A 123 -25.71 13.39 17.40
N VAL A 124 -25.51 13.32 16.08
CA VAL A 124 -25.11 14.49 15.28
C VAL A 124 -26.07 14.62 14.10
N GLU A 125 -26.59 15.81 13.90
CA GLU A 125 -27.32 16.19 12.68
C GLU A 125 -26.41 17.07 11.83
N LEU A 126 -25.97 16.55 10.69
CA LEU A 126 -25.25 17.30 9.66
C LEU A 126 -26.26 17.88 8.69
N LYS A 127 -26.42 19.21 8.70
CA LYS A 127 -27.20 19.91 7.67
C LYS A 127 -26.29 20.20 6.49
N TRP A 128 -26.68 19.70 5.32
CA TRP A 128 -26.00 19.98 4.06
C TRP A 128 -26.80 21.04 3.34
N ASP A 129 -26.24 22.24 3.20
CA ASP A 129 -26.86 23.26 2.37
C ASP A 129 -26.45 23.04 0.91
N PHE A 130 -27.34 22.41 0.13
CA PHE A 130 -27.15 22.21 -1.31
C PHE A 130 -27.49 23.46 -2.12
N SER A 131 -27.71 24.62 -1.50
CA SER A 131 -27.98 25.90 -2.18
C SER A 131 -26.96 26.26 -3.27
N SER A 132 -25.77 25.65 -3.25
CA SER A 132 -24.74 25.84 -4.26
C SER A 132 -24.76 24.85 -5.42
N TRP A 133 -25.18 23.58 -5.24
CA TRP A 133 -25.00 22.51 -6.24
C TRP A 133 -26.32 21.76 -6.54
N ILE A 134 -27.03 22.26 -7.56
CA ILE A 134 -27.99 21.55 -8.43
C ILE A 134 -29.42 21.32 -7.86
N PRO A 135 -30.44 22.05 -8.39
CA PRO A 135 -31.87 21.86 -8.08
C PRO A 135 -32.42 20.44 -8.32
N LEU A 136 -31.74 19.64 -9.15
CA LEU A 136 -32.16 18.29 -9.52
C LEU A 136 -31.90 17.24 -8.43
N VAL A 137 -30.83 17.41 -7.63
CA VAL A 137 -30.42 16.42 -6.60
C VAL A 137 -31.27 16.55 -5.33
N SER A 138 -31.70 17.78 -5.02
CA SER A 138 -32.65 18.09 -3.93
C SER A 138 -33.97 17.32 -4.04
N ARG A 139 -34.42 16.96 -5.26
CA ARG A 139 -35.64 16.16 -5.47
C ARG A 139 -35.46 14.67 -5.26
N ILE A 140 -34.23 14.17 -5.25
CA ILE A 140 -33.92 12.73 -5.20
C ILE A 140 -33.51 12.31 -3.78
N LEU A 141 -32.96 13.22 -2.98
CA LEU A 141 -32.60 12.94 -1.60
C LEU A 141 -33.74 13.31 -0.63
N PRO A 142 -34.13 12.43 0.30
CA PRO A 142 -35.31 12.61 1.15
C PRO A 142 -35.14 13.64 2.29
N SER A 143 -33.94 14.19 2.52
CA SER A 143 -33.72 15.25 3.53
C SER A 143 -32.35 15.93 3.39
N ASP A 144 -32.32 17.24 3.65
CA ASP A 144 -31.11 18.09 3.70
C ASP A 144 -30.26 17.83 4.97
N THR A 145 -30.69 16.88 5.80
CA THR A 145 -30.09 16.57 7.10
C THR A 145 -29.65 15.11 7.15
N CYS A 146 -28.36 14.86 7.33
CA CYS A 146 -27.82 13.55 7.65
C CYS A 146 -27.75 13.38 9.17
N LYS A 147 -28.51 12.42 9.70
CA LYS A 147 -28.54 12.11 11.14
C LYS A 147 -27.61 10.93 11.38
N ILE A 148 -26.58 11.13 12.21
CA ILE A 148 -25.61 10.11 12.59
C ILE A 148 -25.87 9.77 14.05
N TYR A 149 -26.17 8.50 14.31
CA TYR A 149 -26.36 7.99 15.66
C TYR A 149 -25.27 6.99 16.01
N LYS A 150 -24.54 7.26 17.08
CA LYS A 150 -23.56 6.34 17.64
C LYS A 150 -24.08 5.76 18.95
N LYS A 151 -24.07 4.42 19.03
CA LYS A 151 -24.31 3.67 20.27
C LYS A 151 -23.26 2.58 20.45
N GLY A 152 -22.49 2.65 21.54
CA GLY A 152 -21.36 1.76 21.79
C GLY A 152 -20.34 1.81 20.65
N CYS A 153 -20.14 0.69 19.96
CA CYS A 153 -19.24 0.59 18.80
C CYS A 153 -19.97 0.75 17.45
N CYS A 154 -21.29 0.94 17.46
CA CYS A 154 -22.11 1.00 16.25
C CYS A 154 -22.37 2.46 15.86
N ILE A 155 -22.10 2.82 14.61
CA ILE A 155 -22.49 4.10 13.99
C ILE A 155 -23.52 3.77 12.91
N ARG A 156 -24.68 4.43 12.93
CA ARG A 156 -25.76 4.29 11.95
C ARG A 156 -26.12 5.64 11.36
#